data_AF-A0A1M5UD77-F1
#
_entry.id   AF-A0A1M5UD77-F1
#
_cell.length_a   1.000
_cell.length_b   1.000
_cell.length_c   1.000
_cell.angle_alpha   90.00
_cell.angle_beta   90.00
_cell.angle_gamma   90.00
#
_symmetry.space_group_name_H-M   'P 1'
#
loop_
_entity.id
_entity.type
_entity.pdbx_description
1 polymer ?
#
loop_
_entity_poly.entity_id
_entity_poly.type
_entity_poly.pdbx_seq_one_letter_code
_entity_poly.pdbx_strand_id
1 'polypeptide(L)'
;MPGRVNELGWNGIHYKGIAEAAENLGVKVLLVENARENSGLCAAAIDSLVEAGAKMVILGSYNYPQEVLSTIRKYPKVMFFSYLSMSDEENYKVYFARVYQARFLSGIVAGLSTKNNKIGYVAAMNNNEVNRGINAFALGVAKVNPEAKIFVSWTGAWDDEDIEKDNVNRLVNGAGVDLVAYHQNQDWVLKEAEVMGVMSIGYNLDSSSYSPNVLTSVSTNWEIVYKSIIQDYFQKKQSLSNYWIGIETDAVGLSFYSSLVSDSVKNVLNETVLQMKSGMDVFSGPIYDNKKKRRCAKDEIVSDQILRDSMDWFVKGVVIYED
;
A
#
# COMPACT_ATOMS: atom_id res chain seq x y z
N MET A 1 13.28 2.20 11.92
CA MET A 1 12.98 1.40 10.71
C MET A 1 13.38 -0.04 10.97
N PRO A 2 12.56 -1.04 10.59
CA PRO A 2 12.86 -2.44 10.84
C PRO A 2 14.03 -2.96 9.99
N GLY A 3 14.25 -2.38 8.81
CA GLY A 3 15.35 -2.71 7.90
C GLY A 3 16.30 -1.53 7.66
N ARG A 4 17.11 -1.65 6.61
CA ARG A 4 18.03 -0.62 6.12
C ARG A 4 17.31 0.37 5.22
N VAL A 5 17.66 1.66 5.26
CA VAL A 5 17.01 2.71 4.48
C VAL A 5 17.59 2.89 3.08
N ASN A 6 18.65 2.17 2.75
CA ASN A 6 19.24 2.17 1.41
C ASN A 6 18.71 1.04 0.51
N GLU A 7 17.75 0.24 1.00
CA GLU A 7 17.05 -0.72 0.15
C GLU A 7 16.09 -0.02 -0.83
N LEU A 8 15.67 -0.74 -1.87
CA LEU A 8 14.73 -0.23 -2.87
C LEU A 8 13.26 -0.41 -2.47
N GLY A 9 13.01 -1.18 -1.41
CA GLY A 9 11.68 -1.50 -0.90
C GLY A 9 11.15 -0.51 0.14
N TRP A 10 10.28 -1.04 1.01
CA TRP A 10 9.53 -0.29 2.02
C TRP A 10 10.36 0.68 2.86
N ASN A 11 11.48 0.24 3.44
CA ASN A 11 12.24 1.08 4.35
C ASN A 11 12.88 2.27 3.61
N GLY A 12 13.36 2.04 2.39
CA GLY A 12 14.01 3.07 1.59
C GLY A 12 13.07 4.16 1.13
N ILE A 13 11.90 3.79 0.58
CA ILE A 13 10.91 4.76 0.11
C ILE A 13 10.37 5.63 1.26
N HIS A 14 10.17 5.05 2.45
CA HIS A 14 9.69 5.77 3.60
C HIS A 14 10.76 6.74 4.11
N TYR A 15 12.00 6.29 4.24
CA TYR A 15 13.08 7.18 4.69
C TYR A 15 13.32 8.31 3.71
N LYS A 16 13.34 8.04 2.40
CA LYS A 16 13.44 9.07 1.36
C LYS A 16 12.36 10.13 1.54
N GLY A 17 11.10 9.72 1.69
CA GLY A 17 9.99 10.66 1.91
C GLY A 17 10.11 11.48 3.20
N ILE A 18 10.54 10.87 4.32
CA ILE A 18 10.78 11.62 5.58
C ILE A 18 11.91 12.63 5.37
N ALA A 19 13.01 12.20 4.77
CA ALA A 19 14.20 13.02 4.57
C ALA A 19 13.91 14.23 3.67
N GLU A 20 13.23 14.02 2.54
CA GLU A 20 12.83 15.10 1.61
C GLU A 20 11.85 16.07 2.29
N ALA A 21 10.83 15.57 3.00
CA ALA A 21 9.89 16.41 3.72
C ALA A 21 10.57 17.22 4.83
N ALA A 22 11.50 16.60 5.55
CA ALA A 22 12.24 17.24 6.63
C ALA A 22 13.20 18.30 6.10
N GLU A 23 13.95 18.03 5.03
CA GLU A 23 14.82 19.00 4.36
C GLU A 23 14.03 20.22 3.91
N ASN A 24 12.90 20.00 3.22
CA ASN A 24 12.01 21.06 2.74
C ASN A 24 11.41 21.92 3.86
N LEU A 25 11.35 21.40 5.09
CA LEU A 25 10.78 22.09 6.26
C LEU A 25 11.85 22.55 7.27
N GLY A 26 13.14 22.33 6.99
CA GLY A 26 14.23 22.69 7.90
C GLY A 26 14.24 21.86 9.19
N VAL A 27 13.80 20.60 9.12
CA VAL A 27 13.70 19.67 10.25
C VAL A 27 14.88 18.71 10.25
N LYS A 28 15.46 18.47 11.42
CA LYS A 28 16.49 17.44 11.58
C LYS A 28 15.85 16.06 11.70
N VAL A 29 16.23 15.13 10.84
CA VAL A 29 15.87 13.71 10.95
C VAL A 29 16.87 13.00 11.88
N LEU A 30 16.35 12.27 12.86
CA LEU A 30 17.10 11.28 13.63
C LEU A 30 16.65 9.90 13.17
N LEU A 31 17.59 9.00 12.91
CA LEU A 31 17.32 7.68 12.33
C LEU A 31 17.91 6.57 13.18
N VAL A 32 17.10 5.54 13.43
CA VAL A 32 17.56 4.22 13.87
C VAL A 32 17.09 3.18 12.85
N GLU A 33 18.04 2.48 12.27
CA GLU A 33 17.83 1.39 11.31
C GLU A 33 17.96 0.02 11.98
N ASN A 34 17.49 -1.03 11.32
CA ASN A 34 17.59 -2.42 11.78
C ASN A 34 17.02 -2.66 13.20
N ALA A 35 16.03 -1.87 13.62
CA ALA A 35 15.29 -2.11 14.85
C ALA A 35 14.27 -3.23 14.60
N ARG A 36 14.75 -4.47 14.49
CA ARG A 36 13.95 -5.61 14.04
C ARG A 36 12.71 -5.81 14.91
N GLU A 37 11.60 -6.16 14.28
CA GLU A 37 10.35 -6.51 14.98
C GLU A 37 10.58 -7.68 15.95
N ASN A 38 9.80 -7.71 17.03
CA ASN A 38 9.81 -8.75 18.07
C ASN A 38 11.16 -8.98 18.77
N SER A 39 12.12 -8.05 18.63
CA SER A 39 13.46 -8.16 19.22
C SER A 39 13.67 -7.29 20.46
N GLY A 40 12.69 -6.43 20.79
CA GLY A 40 12.82 -5.38 21.81
C GLY A 40 13.64 -4.16 21.36
N LEU A 41 14.31 -4.22 20.19
CA LEU A 41 15.12 -3.12 19.67
C LEU A 41 14.30 -1.87 19.33
N CYS A 42 13.01 -2.01 19.02
CA CYS A 42 12.13 -0.87 18.76
C CYS A 42 11.97 0.03 19.99
N ALA A 43 11.77 -0.56 21.18
CA ALA A 43 11.67 0.20 22.42
C ALA A 43 12.98 0.94 22.74
N ALA A 44 14.12 0.27 22.63
CA ALA A 44 15.43 0.90 22.85
C ALA A 44 15.72 2.02 21.82
N ALA A 45 15.28 1.85 20.58
CA ALA A 45 15.39 2.87 19.55
C ALA A 45 14.57 4.12 19.89
N ILE A 46 13.33 3.95 20.40
CA ILE A 46 12.50 5.06 20.88
C ILE A 46 13.22 5.82 21.99
N ASP A 47 13.71 5.11 23.01
CA ASP A 47 14.39 5.72 24.15
C ASP A 47 15.59 6.56 23.67
N SER A 48 16.43 6.00 22.78
CA SER A 48 17.58 6.68 22.19
C SER A 48 17.20 7.93 21.37
N LEU A 49 16.14 7.86 20.55
CA LEU A 49 15.66 8.99 19.76
C LEU A 49 15.15 10.13 20.66
N VAL A 50 14.42 9.81 21.73
CA VAL A 50 13.91 10.80 22.67
C VAL A 50 15.04 11.44 23.47
N GLU A 51 16.03 10.67 23.93
CA GLU A 51 17.24 11.18 24.58
C GLU A 51 18.05 12.12 23.66
N ALA A 52 18.10 11.81 22.37
CA ALA A 52 18.70 12.67 21.35
C ALA A 52 17.86 13.92 21.01
N GLY A 53 16.71 14.10 21.66
CA GLY A 53 15.89 15.31 21.59
C GLY A 53 14.70 15.25 20.64
N ALA A 54 14.35 14.07 20.09
CA ALA A 54 13.18 13.92 19.24
C ALA A 54 11.91 14.41 19.94
N LYS A 55 11.11 15.20 19.23
CA LYS A 55 9.77 15.65 19.67
C LYS A 55 8.64 14.93 18.94
N MET A 56 8.98 14.32 17.82
CA MET A 56 8.11 13.48 17.01
C MET A 56 8.87 12.21 16.65
N VAL A 57 8.23 11.05 16.76
CA VAL A 57 8.78 9.75 16.40
C VAL A 57 7.84 9.05 15.43
N ILE A 58 8.38 8.64 14.28
CA ILE A 58 7.67 7.85 13.27
C ILE A 58 8.01 6.36 13.47
N LEU A 59 6.99 5.53 13.70
CA LEU A 59 7.13 4.08 13.82
C LEU A 59 6.97 3.44 12.43
N GLY A 60 8.10 3.16 11.77
CA GLY A 60 8.15 2.69 10.38
C GLY A 60 7.82 1.20 10.14
N SER A 61 7.08 0.54 11.04
CA SER A 61 6.56 -0.82 10.82
C SER A 61 5.12 -0.95 11.31
N TYR A 62 4.34 -1.80 10.61
CA TYR A 62 2.96 -2.14 10.97
C TYR A 62 2.87 -2.79 12.36
N ASN A 63 3.87 -3.59 12.74
CA ASN A 63 3.88 -4.38 13.98
C ASN A 63 4.41 -3.59 15.19
N TYR A 64 5.30 -2.61 14.98
CA TYR A 64 5.88 -1.79 16.05
C TYR A 64 4.92 -1.28 17.12
N PRO A 65 3.75 -0.67 16.81
CA PRO A 65 2.90 -0.14 17.85
C PRO A 65 2.48 -1.21 18.87
N GLN A 66 2.29 -2.47 18.46
CA GLN A 66 1.97 -3.58 19.37
C GLN A 66 3.09 -3.83 20.39
N GLU A 67 4.34 -3.64 19.98
CA GLU A 67 5.52 -3.89 20.79
C GLU A 67 5.85 -2.75 21.76
N VAL A 68 5.46 -1.51 21.45
CA VAL A 68 6.00 -0.31 22.11
C VAL A 68 4.96 0.61 22.76
N LEU A 69 3.68 0.22 22.85
CA LEU A 69 2.65 1.02 23.55
C LEU A 69 3.07 1.43 24.98
N SER A 70 3.68 0.51 25.74
CA SER A 70 4.17 0.83 27.10
C SER A 70 5.31 1.83 27.10
N THR A 71 6.14 1.85 26.06
CA THR A 71 7.25 2.79 25.90
C THR A 71 6.74 4.17 25.51
N ILE A 72 5.76 4.24 24.59
CA ILE A 72 5.09 5.48 24.18
C ILE A 72 4.54 6.24 25.41
N ARG A 73 3.89 5.53 26.34
CA ARG A 73 3.32 6.11 27.57
C ARG A 73 4.34 6.76 28.50
N LYS A 74 5.63 6.39 28.41
CA LYS A 74 6.70 7.03 29.20
C LYS A 74 7.00 8.46 28.72
N TYR A 75 6.60 8.81 27.50
CA TYR A 75 6.99 10.05 26.83
C TYR A 75 5.78 10.89 26.39
N PRO A 76 4.92 11.36 27.31
CA PRO A 76 3.68 12.08 26.97
C PRO A 76 3.90 13.41 26.23
N LYS A 77 5.12 13.94 26.21
CA LYS A 77 5.49 15.18 25.51
C LYS A 77 6.05 14.94 24.09
N VAL A 78 6.20 13.68 23.69
CA VAL A 78 6.68 13.30 22.36
C VAL A 78 5.50 12.74 21.58
N MET A 79 5.30 13.24 20.35
CA MET A 79 4.26 12.72 19.47
C MET A 79 4.75 11.46 18.75
N PHE A 80 3.96 10.40 18.79
CA PHE A 80 4.22 9.14 18.11
C PHE A 80 3.24 8.94 16.98
N PHE A 81 3.77 8.53 15.83
CA PHE A 81 2.97 8.27 14.63
C PHE A 81 3.17 6.82 14.20
N SER A 82 2.08 6.11 13.94
CA SER A 82 2.11 4.69 13.57
C SER A 82 1.05 4.34 12.52
N TYR A 83 1.12 3.14 11.95
CA TYR A 83 0.17 2.68 10.95
C TYR A 83 -1.12 2.08 11.54
N LEU A 84 -1.06 1.59 12.78
CA LEU A 84 -2.20 0.95 13.43
C LEU A 84 -2.88 1.86 14.44
N SER A 85 -4.22 1.86 14.44
CA SER A 85 -4.99 2.41 15.54
C SER A 85 -4.99 1.40 16.69
N MET A 86 -4.24 1.71 17.76
CA MET A 86 -4.05 0.81 18.90
C MET A 86 -4.29 1.44 20.26
N SER A 87 -4.38 2.78 20.30
CA SER A 87 -4.44 3.53 21.54
C SER A 87 -5.06 4.90 21.29
N ASP A 88 -5.80 5.39 22.28
CA ASP A 88 -6.42 6.71 22.30
C ASP A 88 -5.55 7.77 23.02
N GLU A 89 -4.28 7.46 23.27
CA GLU A 89 -3.34 8.38 23.93
C GLU A 89 -3.21 9.66 23.08
N GLU A 90 -3.26 10.83 23.73
CA GLU A 90 -3.22 12.11 23.01
C GLU A 90 -1.95 12.27 22.16
N ASN A 91 -0.84 11.69 22.64
CA ASN A 91 0.47 11.71 22.01
C ASN A 91 0.69 10.57 20.99
N TYR A 92 -0.36 9.83 20.62
CA TYR A 92 -0.31 8.76 19.64
C TYR A 92 -1.29 9.05 18.48
N LYS A 93 -0.78 9.02 17.25
CA LYS A 93 -1.57 9.27 16.03
C LYS A 93 -1.32 8.20 14.99
N VAL A 94 -2.35 7.94 14.20
CA VAL A 94 -2.27 7.01 13.08
C VAL A 94 -1.96 7.78 11.81
N TYR A 95 -1.08 7.27 10.96
CA TYR A 95 -0.89 7.77 9.61
C TYR A 95 -0.84 6.62 8.62
N PHE A 96 -1.43 6.83 7.45
CA PHE A 96 -1.25 5.94 6.32
C PHE A 96 -1.58 6.66 5.00
N ALA A 97 -1.35 5.97 3.89
CA ALA A 97 -1.77 6.42 2.58
C ALA A 97 -2.99 5.60 2.10
N ARG A 98 -3.88 6.20 1.29
CA ARG A 98 -4.99 5.49 0.64
C ARG A 98 -4.50 4.68 -0.55
N VAL A 99 -3.47 3.84 -0.36
CA VAL A 99 -2.79 3.06 -1.43
C VAL A 99 -3.78 2.25 -2.28
N TYR A 100 -4.91 1.84 -1.69
CA TYR A 100 -5.98 1.16 -2.40
C TYR A 100 -6.56 1.96 -3.58
N GLN A 101 -6.53 3.29 -3.54
CA GLN A 101 -6.92 4.16 -4.66
C GLN A 101 -6.01 3.95 -5.87
N ALA A 102 -4.70 3.86 -5.65
CA ALA A 102 -3.74 3.52 -6.70
C ALA A 102 -3.86 2.05 -7.14
N ARG A 103 -4.18 1.13 -6.21
CA ARG A 103 -4.47 -0.28 -6.55
C ARG A 103 -5.66 -0.39 -7.50
N PHE A 104 -6.72 0.39 -7.29
CA PHE A 104 -7.85 0.47 -8.22
C PHE A 104 -7.44 0.92 -9.62
N LEU A 105 -6.64 1.98 -9.73
CA LEU A 105 -6.10 2.43 -11.02
C LEU A 105 -5.24 1.35 -11.68
N SER A 106 -4.39 0.65 -10.93
CA SER A 106 -3.60 -0.46 -11.47
C SER A 106 -4.45 -1.66 -11.91
N GLY A 107 -5.62 -1.86 -11.29
CA GLY A 107 -6.60 -2.84 -11.71
C GLY A 107 -7.23 -2.49 -13.05
N ILE A 108 -7.47 -1.20 -13.33
CA ILE A 108 -7.92 -0.74 -14.66
C ILE A 108 -6.88 -1.07 -15.72
N VAL A 109 -5.59 -0.82 -15.44
CA VAL A 109 -4.49 -1.20 -16.34
C VAL A 109 -4.52 -2.71 -16.59
N ALA A 110 -4.55 -3.51 -15.54
CA ALA A 110 -4.55 -4.97 -15.65
C ALA A 110 -5.77 -5.50 -16.43
N GLY A 111 -6.97 -4.97 -16.18
CA GLY A 111 -8.20 -5.39 -16.84
C GLY A 111 -8.24 -5.08 -18.32
N LEU A 112 -7.63 -3.96 -18.75
CA LEU A 112 -7.49 -3.58 -20.15
C LEU A 112 -6.30 -4.25 -20.86
N SER A 113 -5.33 -4.79 -20.10
CA SER A 113 -4.12 -5.40 -20.65
C SER A 113 -4.15 -6.93 -20.70
N THR A 114 -4.88 -7.61 -19.82
CA THR A 114 -5.03 -9.08 -19.88
C THR A 114 -5.65 -9.52 -21.22
N LYS A 115 -5.13 -10.61 -21.76
CA LYS A 115 -5.57 -11.22 -23.03
C LYS A 115 -6.48 -12.42 -22.79
N ASN A 116 -6.39 -13.05 -21.62
CA ASN A 116 -7.12 -14.29 -21.31
C ASN A 116 -8.09 -14.19 -20.12
N ASN A 117 -8.28 -12.98 -19.55
CA ASN A 117 -9.18 -12.72 -18.43
C ASN A 117 -8.74 -13.41 -17.12
N LYS A 118 -7.48 -13.84 -16.99
CA LYS A 118 -6.92 -14.44 -15.78
C LYS A 118 -5.72 -13.64 -15.30
N ILE A 119 -5.88 -13.01 -14.14
CA ILE A 119 -4.87 -12.15 -13.52
C ILE A 119 -4.45 -12.77 -12.20
N GLY A 120 -3.15 -12.86 -11.95
CA GLY A 120 -2.58 -13.30 -10.68
C GLY A 120 -2.37 -12.14 -9.71
N TYR A 121 -2.50 -12.41 -8.42
CA TYR A 121 -2.17 -11.48 -7.35
C TYR A 121 -1.40 -12.21 -6.25
N VAL A 122 -0.10 -11.91 -6.10
CA VAL A 122 0.72 -12.46 -5.02
C VAL A 122 0.59 -11.57 -3.79
N ALA A 123 0.11 -12.13 -2.68
CA ALA A 123 -0.25 -11.38 -1.49
C ALA A 123 0.58 -11.81 -0.28
N ALA A 124 0.98 -10.83 0.55
CA ALA A 124 1.74 -11.06 1.77
C ALA A 124 0.91 -11.79 2.85
N MET A 125 0.19 -11.01 3.66
CA MET A 125 -0.55 -11.43 4.83
C MET A 125 -2.05 -11.24 4.61
N ASN A 126 -2.87 -12.20 5.02
CA ASN A 126 -4.33 -12.04 5.01
C ASN A 126 -4.76 -11.10 6.16
N ASN A 127 -4.73 -9.80 5.90
CA ASN A 127 -5.12 -8.74 6.81
C ASN A 127 -5.94 -7.67 6.09
N ASN A 128 -6.51 -6.72 6.85
CA ASN A 128 -7.39 -5.69 6.30
C ASN A 128 -6.73 -4.82 5.22
N GLU A 129 -5.42 -4.53 5.34
CA GLU A 129 -4.70 -3.72 4.36
C GLU A 129 -4.56 -4.45 3.03
N VAL A 130 -4.08 -5.68 3.06
CA VAL A 130 -3.85 -6.48 1.85
C VAL A 130 -5.19 -6.82 1.19
N ASN A 131 -6.20 -7.21 1.96
CA ASN A 131 -7.54 -7.49 1.46
C ASN A 131 -8.19 -6.25 0.82
N ARG A 132 -8.01 -5.06 1.42
CA ARG A 132 -8.44 -3.79 0.83
C ARG A 132 -7.73 -3.52 -0.48
N GLY A 133 -6.42 -3.78 -0.56
CA GLY A 133 -5.64 -3.66 -1.80
C GLY A 133 -6.13 -4.59 -2.91
N ILE A 134 -6.36 -5.86 -2.60
CA ILE A 134 -6.90 -6.88 -3.52
C ILE A 134 -8.29 -6.46 -4.02
N ASN A 135 -9.18 -6.06 -3.12
CA ASN A 135 -10.54 -5.66 -3.48
C ASN A 135 -10.56 -4.42 -4.36
N ALA A 136 -9.76 -3.41 -4.03
CA ALA A 136 -9.67 -2.22 -4.86
C ALA A 136 -9.12 -2.53 -6.26
N PHE A 137 -8.08 -3.36 -6.34
CA PHE A 137 -7.55 -3.85 -7.62
C PHE A 137 -8.62 -4.59 -8.43
N ALA A 138 -9.34 -5.53 -7.81
CA ALA A 138 -10.38 -6.30 -8.47
C ALA A 138 -11.58 -5.44 -8.92
N LEU A 139 -11.96 -4.42 -8.14
CA LEU A 139 -12.98 -3.44 -8.55
C LEU A 139 -12.51 -2.61 -9.77
N GLY A 140 -11.22 -2.26 -9.82
CA GLY A 140 -10.62 -1.58 -10.96
C GLY A 140 -10.65 -2.45 -12.22
N VAL A 141 -10.29 -3.73 -12.09
CA VAL A 141 -10.41 -4.72 -13.17
C VAL A 141 -11.86 -4.82 -13.64
N ALA A 142 -12.80 -5.03 -12.71
CA ALA A 142 -14.21 -5.24 -13.03
C ALA A 142 -14.89 -4.03 -13.70
N LYS A 143 -14.40 -2.80 -13.45
CA LYS A 143 -14.90 -1.57 -14.10
C LYS A 143 -14.73 -1.62 -15.63
N VAL A 144 -13.68 -2.28 -16.11
CA VAL A 144 -13.30 -2.30 -17.55
C VAL A 144 -13.35 -3.69 -18.17
N ASN A 145 -13.27 -4.73 -17.34
CA ASN A 145 -13.31 -6.13 -17.76
C ASN A 145 -14.03 -6.98 -16.68
N PRO A 146 -15.37 -7.01 -16.67
CA PRO A 146 -16.16 -7.71 -15.66
C PRO A 146 -16.06 -9.25 -15.72
N GLU A 147 -15.53 -9.80 -16.82
CA GLU A 147 -15.36 -11.24 -17.00
C GLU A 147 -14.04 -11.76 -16.40
N ALA A 148 -13.07 -10.87 -16.16
CA ALA A 148 -11.78 -11.24 -15.59
C ALA A 148 -11.89 -11.80 -14.17
N LYS A 149 -10.97 -12.73 -13.87
CA LYS A 149 -10.79 -13.35 -12.54
C LYS A 149 -9.43 -12.98 -11.99
N ILE A 150 -9.40 -12.70 -10.69
CA ILE A 150 -8.20 -12.39 -9.93
C ILE A 150 -7.89 -13.59 -9.05
N PHE A 151 -6.83 -14.32 -9.37
CA PHE A 151 -6.33 -15.48 -8.62
C PHE A 151 -5.33 -15.00 -7.57
N VAL A 152 -5.72 -15.06 -6.31
CA VAL A 152 -4.91 -14.58 -5.18
C VAL A 152 -4.17 -15.74 -4.56
N SER A 153 -2.85 -15.64 -4.45
CA SER A 153 -2.01 -16.62 -3.76
C SER A 153 -1.28 -15.95 -2.59
N TRP A 154 -1.31 -16.60 -1.43
CA TRP A 154 -0.75 -16.07 -0.18
C TRP A 154 0.64 -16.62 0.10
N THR A 155 1.57 -15.73 0.42
CA THR A 155 2.93 -16.10 0.82
C THR A 155 3.09 -16.26 2.32
N GLY A 156 2.29 -15.54 3.13
CA GLY A 156 2.42 -15.53 4.59
C GLY A 156 3.64 -14.74 5.10
N ALA A 157 4.32 -13.99 4.23
CA ALA A 157 5.48 -13.18 4.55
C ALA A 157 5.44 -11.88 3.72
N TRP A 158 6.14 -10.85 4.20
CA TRP A 158 6.27 -9.58 3.47
C TRP A 158 7.50 -9.51 2.56
N ASP A 159 8.46 -10.41 2.77
CA ASP A 159 9.71 -10.53 2.01
C ASP A 159 10.24 -11.97 2.16
N ASP A 160 10.02 -12.79 1.13
CA ASP A 160 10.58 -14.14 1.02
C ASP A 160 10.73 -14.48 -0.47
N GLU A 161 11.96 -14.36 -0.98
CA GLU A 161 12.26 -14.51 -2.41
C GLU A 161 11.78 -15.86 -2.97
N ASP A 162 12.02 -16.96 -2.26
CA ASP A 162 11.71 -18.30 -2.74
C ASP A 162 10.19 -18.53 -2.78
N ILE A 163 9.48 -18.14 -1.72
CA ILE A 163 8.02 -18.29 -1.64
C ILE A 163 7.32 -17.36 -2.67
N GLU A 164 7.79 -16.13 -2.82
CA GLU A 164 7.22 -15.18 -3.79
C GLU A 164 7.35 -15.68 -5.23
N LYS A 165 8.53 -16.21 -5.60
CA LYS A 165 8.76 -16.80 -6.93
C LYS A 165 7.92 -18.06 -7.16
N ASP A 166 7.80 -18.93 -6.15
CA ASP A 166 6.94 -20.13 -6.25
C ASP A 166 5.47 -19.74 -6.49
N ASN A 167 4.98 -18.71 -5.79
CA ASN A 167 3.62 -18.20 -5.97
C ASN A 167 3.37 -17.70 -7.41
N VAL A 168 4.33 -17.00 -8.02
CA VAL A 168 4.24 -16.59 -9.43
C VAL A 168 4.19 -17.82 -10.34
N ASN A 169 5.10 -18.77 -10.15
CA ASN A 169 5.13 -20.01 -10.93
C ASN A 169 3.80 -20.76 -10.89
N ARG A 170 3.20 -20.89 -9.70
CA ARG A 170 1.91 -21.55 -9.50
C ARG A 170 0.76 -20.83 -10.18
N LEU A 171 0.70 -19.49 -10.08
CA LEU A 171 -0.32 -18.70 -10.75
C LEU A 171 -0.18 -18.79 -12.28
N VAL A 172 1.04 -18.71 -12.82
CA VAL A 172 1.26 -18.75 -14.27
C VAL A 172 1.04 -20.15 -14.83
N ASN A 173 1.64 -21.19 -14.24
CA ASN A 173 1.56 -22.55 -14.78
C ASN A 173 0.29 -23.31 -14.38
N GLY A 174 -0.24 -23.06 -13.18
CA GLY A 174 -1.43 -23.73 -12.65
C GLY A 174 -2.72 -23.00 -13.07
N ALA A 175 -2.88 -21.75 -12.63
CA ALA A 175 -4.08 -20.97 -12.96
C ALA A 175 -4.08 -20.48 -14.41
N GLY A 176 -2.91 -20.35 -15.06
CA GLY A 176 -2.78 -19.89 -16.44
C GLY A 176 -2.91 -18.37 -16.57
N VAL A 177 -2.44 -17.61 -15.57
CA VAL A 177 -2.54 -16.13 -15.61
C VAL A 177 -1.55 -15.54 -16.62
N ASP A 178 -1.94 -14.46 -17.30
CA ASP A 178 -1.07 -13.75 -18.26
C ASP A 178 -0.54 -12.40 -17.76
N LEU A 179 -0.94 -12.04 -16.54
CA LEU A 179 -0.54 -10.82 -15.85
C LEU A 179 -0.50 -11.07 -14.35
N VAL A 180 0.52 -10.59 -13.65
CA VAL A 180 0.63 -10.67 -12.18
C VAL A 180 0.78 -9.30 -11.52
N ALA A 181 0.03 -9.06 -10.46
CA ALA A 181 0.24 -7.95 -9.53
C ALA A 181 0.67 -8.52 -8.17
N TYR A 182 1.18 -7.67 -7.28
CA TYR A 182 1.58 -8.12 -5.95
C TYR A 182 1.50 -7.04 -4.86
N HIS A 183 1.53 -7.50 -3.62
CA HIS A 183 1.65 -6.68 -2.43
C HIS A 183 2.69 -7.29 -1.48
N GLN A 184 3.96 -6.95 -1.73
CA GLN A 184 5.16 -7.39 -0.99
C GLN A 184 6.11 -6.21 -0.80
N ASN A 185 7.15 -6.37 0.03
CA ASN A 185 8.13 -5.32 0.28
C ASN A 185 9.20 -5.21 -0.81
N GLN A 186 9.48 -6.29 -1.53
CA GLN A 186 10.50 -6.37 -2.59
C GLN A 186 9.89 -6.75 -3.95
N ASP A 187 10.71 -6.67 -4.99
CA ASP A 187 10.32 -6.86 -6.39
C ASP A 187 10.49 -8.30 -6.91
N TRP A 188 10.60 -9.31 -6.02
CA TRP A 188 10.82 -10.71 -6.40
C TRP A 188 9.76 -11.23 -7.37
N VAL A 189 8.49 -10.86 -7.14
CA VAL A 189 7.38 -11.19 -8.05
C VAL A 189 7.59 -10.62 -9.46
N LEU A 190 8.12 -9.40 -9.59
CA LEU A 190 8.37 -8.80 -10.90
C LEU A 190 9.50 -9.51 -11.65
N LYS A 191 10.57 -9.85 -10.93
CA LYS A 191 11.71 -10.60 -11.49
C LYS A 191 11.25 -11.95 -12.03
N GLU A 192 10.40 -12.65 -11.29
CA GLU A 192 9.85 -13.94 -11.74
C GLU A 192 8.85 -13.79 -12.88
N ALA A 193 7.99 -12.77 -12.83
CA ALA A 193 7.06 -12.48 -13.93
C ALA A 193 7.80 -12.28 -15.27
N GLU A 194 8.95 -11.59 -15.23
CA GLU A 194 9.80 -11.38 -16.40
C GLU A 194 10.42 -12.70 -16.90
N VAL A 195 10.91 -13.56 -16.01
CA VAL A 195 11.40 -14.91 -16.36
C VAL A 195 10.30 -15.75 -17.01
N MET A 196 9.08 -15.66 -16.48
CA MET A 196 7.90 -16.37 -16.96
C MET A 196 7.28 -15.73 -18.22
N GLY A 197 7.77 -14.56 -18.65
CA GLY A 197 7.31 -13.87 -19.85
C GLY A 197 5.88 -13.33 -19.77
N VAL A 198 5.37 -13.07 -18.56
CA VAL A 198 4.02 -12.51 -18.33
C VAL A 198 4.09 -11.03 -17.97
N MET A 199 3.01 -10.30 -18.23
CA MET A 199 2.94 -8.88 -17.84
C MET A 199 2.86 -8.74 -16.32
N SER A 200 3.23 -7.57 -15.80
CA SER A 200 3.15 -7.33 -14.37
C SER A 200 2.83 -5.89 -13.99
N ILE A 201 2.37 -5.74 -12.75
CA ILE A 201 2.09 -4.45 -12.09
C ILE A 201 3.05 -4.32 -10.92
N GLY A 202 3.86 -3.26 -10.94
CA GLY A 202 4.80 -2.92 -9.89
C GLY A 202 4.16 -2.37 -8.62
N TYR A 203 4.94 -2.36 -7.55
CA TYR A 203 4.61 -1.68 -6.31
C TYR A 203 5.84 -0.93 -5.80
N ASN A 204 5.66 0.35 -5.47
CA ASN A 204 6.67 1.30 -4.98
C ASN A 204 7.88 1.53 -5.91
N LEU A 205 7.73 1.34 -7.22
CA LEU A 205 8.78 1.60 -8.21
C LEU A 205 8.73 3.03 -8.77
N ASP A 206 9.89 3.59 -9.13
CA ASP A 206 10.04 4.99 -9.58
C ASP A 206 10.29 5.19 -11.08
N SER A 207 10.25 4.12 -11.90
CA SER A 207 10.38 4.04 -13.38
C SER A 207 11.74 3.69 -13.97
N SER A 208 12.80 3.62 -13.18
CA SER A 208 14.15 3.84 -13.73
C SER A 208 14.82 2.70 -14.54
N SER A 209 14.31 1.45 -14.60
CA SER A 209 15.00 0.36 -15.34
C SER A 209 14.18 -0.92 -15.67
N TYR A 210 12.84 -0.85 -15.75
CA TYR A 210 12.02 -2.06 -15.95
C TYR A 210 11.69 -2.35 -17.42
N SER A 211 11.50 -3.64 -17.75
CA SER A 211 11.06 -4.07 -19.08
C SER A 211 9.66 -3.51 -19.39
N PRO A 212 9.26 -3.44 -20.68
CA PRO A 212 7.90 -3.05 -21.05
C PRO A 212 6.79 -3.93 -20.45
N ASN A 213 7.11 -5.16 -20.00
CA ASN A 213 6.16 -6.07 -19.36
C ASN A 213 5.71 -5.56 -17.98
N VAL A 214 6.51 -4.74 -17.30
CA VAL A 214 6.06 -4.03 -16.09
C VAL A 214 5.26 -2.81 -16.55
N LEU A 215 3.94 -2.95 -16.59
CA LEU A 215 3.05 -1.98 -17.25
C LEU A 215 3.01 -0.62 -16.55
N THR A 216 3.05 -0.65 -15.22
CA THR A 216 3.00 0.52 -14.34
C THR A 216 3.42 0.08 -12.93
N SER A 217 3.45 1.00 -11.97
CA SER A 217 3.61 0.67 -10.56
C SER A 217 2.70 1.51 -9.69
N VAL A 218 2.05 0.84 -8.73
CA VAL A 218 1.37 1.51 -7.62
C VAL A 218 2.42 2.22 -6.78
N SER A 219 2.22 3.49 -6.47
CA SER A 219 3.19 4.30 -5.73
C SER A 219 2.53 5.17 -4.68
N THR A 220 3.29 5.44 -3.62
CA THR A 220 2.95 6.41 -2.58
C THR A 220 4.03 7.47 -2.53
N ASN A 221 3.65 8.73 -2.68
CA ASN A 221 4.52 9.86 -2.41
C ASN A 221 4.55 10.13 -0.90
N TRP A 222 5.50 9.49 -0.21
CA TRP A 222 5.68 9.64 1.23
C TRP A 222 6.12 11.04 1.65
N GLU A 223 6.77 11.82 0.77
CA GLU A 223 7.10 13.22 1.06
C GLU A 223 5.82 14.01 1.38
N ILE A 224 4.77 13.88 0.57
CA ILE A 224 3.48 14.56 0.77
C ILE A 224 2.87 14.16 2.12
N VAL A 225 2.89 12.87 2.44
CA VAL A 225 2.36 12.35 3.70
C VAL A 225 3.10 12.93 4.90
N TYR A 226 4.43 12.84 4.91
CA TYR A 226 5.23 13.32 6.02
C TYR A 226 5.24 14.84 6.13
N LYS A 227 5.23 15.56 5.01
CA LYS A 227 5.11 17.02 4.98
C LYS A 227 3.81 17.48 5.66
N SER A 228 2.68 16.82 5.37
CA SER A 228 1.41 17.12 6.03
C SER A 228 1.49 16.93 7.55
N ILE A 229 2.05 15.79 7.99
CA ILE A 229 2.21 15.47 9.42
C ILE A 229 3.10 16.51 10.12
N ILE A 230 4.28 16.78 9.56
CA ILE A 230 5.27 17.69 10.13
C ILE A 230 4.71 19.11 10.20
N GLN A 231 4.08 19.60 9.13
CA GLN A 231 3.50 20.95 9.09
C GLN A 231 2.40 21.14 10.14
N ASP A 232 1.49 20.17 10.27
CA ASP A 232 0.42 20.22 11.27
C ASP A 232 0.97 20.24 12.70
N TYR A 233 2.03 19.46 12.95
CA TYR A 233 2.74 19.46 14.22
C TYR A 233 3.35 20.83 14.55
N PHE A 234 4.06 21.47 13.60
CA PHE A 234 4.64 22.81 13.80
C PHE A 234 3.58 23.90 13.99
N GLN A 235 2.46 23.79 13.28
CA GLN A 235 1.34 24.73 13.39
C GLN A 235 0.56 24.56 14.71
N LYS A 236 0.90 23.56 15.54
CA LYS A 236 0.22 23.25 16.81
C LYS A 236 -1.29 23.15 16.62
N LYS A 237 -1.73 22.51 15.52
CA LYS A 237 -3.16 22.26 15.31
C LYS A 237 -3.72 21.57 16.55
N GLN A 238 -4.80 22.13 17.11
CA GLN A 238 -5.34 21.71 18.41
C GLN A 238 -5.70 20.22 18.48
N SER A 239 -5.96 19.59 17.33
CA SER A 239 -6.09 18.14 17.20
C SER A 239 -5.34 17.69 15.96
N LEU A 240 -4.16 17.09 16.15
CA LEU A 240 -3.57 16.24 15.11
C LEU A 240 -4.54 15.09 14.86
N SER A 241 -5.03 15.01 13.62
CA SER A 241 -5.98 13.97 13.21
C SER A 241 -5.23 12.70 12.84
N ASN A 242 -5.95 11.57 12.73
CA ASN A 242 -5.39 10.42 12.03
C ASN A 242 -5.26 10.77 10.54
N TYR A 243 -4.09 10.52 9.96
CA TYR A 243 -3.79 10.83 8.57
C TYR A 243 -4.14 9.63 7.70
N TRP A 244 -4.97 9.83 6.68
CA TRP A 244 -5.15 8.83 5.62
C TRP A 244 -5.29 9.51 4.29
N ILE A 245 -4.12 9.87 3.77
CA ILE A 245 -3.94 10.80 2.67
C ILE A 245 -3.96 10.01 1.37
N GLY A 246 -4.74 10.46 0.40
CA GLY A 246 -4.96 9.78 -0.86
C GLY A 246 -4.67 10.65 -2.07
N ILE A 247 -5.29 10.24 -3.17
CA ILE A 247 -5.11 10.79 -4.51
C ILE A 247 -5.56 12.25 -4.61
N GLU A 248 -6.42 12.70 -3.71
CA GLU A 248 -6.87 14.10 -3.62
C GLU A 248 -5.71 15.08 -3.36
N THR A 249 -4.60 14.58 -2.81
CA THR A 249 -3.36 15.35 -2.59
C THR A 249 -2.18 14.87 -3.43
N ASP A 250 -2.41 13.94 -4.37
CA ASP A 250 -1.36 13.25 -5.12
C ASP A 250 -0.41 12.38 -4.25
N ALA A 251 -0.81 12.05 -3.01
CA ALA A 251 -0.03 11.16 -2.14
C ALA A 251 0.02 9.71 -2.64
N VAL A 252 -0.93 9.28 -3.48
CA VAL A 252 -0.94 7.95 -4.08
C VAL A 252 -1.29 8.04 -5.56
N GLY A 253 -0.72 7.15 -6.36
CA GLY A 253 -0.99 7.10 -7.80
C GLY A 253 -0.23 5.98 -8.50
N LEU A 254 -0.10 6.12 -9.82
CA LEU A 254 0.72 5.25 -10.67
C LEU A 254 1.98 6.02 -11.08
N SER A 255 3.17 5.45 -10.86
CA SER A 255 4.42 6.20 -11.03
C SER A 255 4.90 6.32 -12.47
N PHE A 256 4.57 5.36 -13.34
CA PHE A 256 4.91 5.40 -14.76
C PHE A 256 3.97 4.54 -15.59
N TYR A 257 4.10 4.63 -16.92
CA TYR A 257 3.46 3.74 -17.87
C TYR A 257 4.49 3.21 -18.85
N SER A 258 4.52 1.89 -19.06
CA SER A 258 5.39 1.29 -20.06
C SER A 258 4.88 1.56 -21.47
N SER A 259 5.70 1.23 -22.48
CA SER A 259 5.31 1.33 -23.89
C SER A 259 4.16 0.38 -24.28
N LEU A 260 3.82 -0.61 -23.45
CA LEU A 260 2.68 -1.50 -23.69
C LEU A 260 1.35 -0.91 -23.21
N VAL A 261 1.37 0.15 -22.40
CA VAL A 261 0.16 0.86 -21.97
C VAL A 261 -0.24 1.87 -23.04
N SER A 262 -1.33 1.59 -23.77
CA SER A 262 -1.83 2.45 -24.84
C SER A 262 -2.32 3.80 -24.32
N ASP A 263 -2.41 4.79 -25.21
CA ASP A 263 -2.95 6.11 -24.85
C ASP A 263 -4.43 6.05 -24.50
N SER A 264 -5.19 5.10 -25.07
CA SER A 264 -6.58 4.85 -24.66
C SER A 264 -6.68 4.43 -23.20
N VAL A 265 -5.77 3.57 -22.71
CA VAL A 265 -5.71 3.18 -21.29
C VAL A 265 -5.35 4.41 -20.44
N LYS A 266 -4.34 5.19 -20.84
CA LYS A 266 -3.94 6.42 -20.11
C LYS A 266 -5.08 7.43 -20.01
N ASN A 267 -5.88 7.59 -21.06
CA ASN A 267 -7.04 8.49 -21.04
C ASN A 267 -8.10 8.04 -20.02
N VAL A 268 -8.43 6.74 -19.99
CA VAL A 268 -9.35 6.19 -18.98
C VAL A 268 -8.82 6.42 -17.55
N LEU A 269 -7.52 6.26 -17.34
CA LEU A 269 -6.89 6.52 -16.04
C LEU A 269 -6.98 7.99 -15.66
N ASN A 270 -6.63 8.91 -16.57
CA ASN A 270 -6.68 10.35 -16.32
C ASN A 270 -8.10 10.82 -15.96
N GLU A 271 -9.11 10.35 -16.69
CA GLU A 271 -10.52 10.61 -16.37
C GLU A 271 -10.91 10.05 -15.00
N THR A 272 -10.48 8.83 -14.69
CA THR A 272 -10.75 8.19 -13.40
C THR A 272 -10.09 8.95 -12.25
N VAL A 273 -8.85 9.42 -12.41
CA VAL A 273 -8.16 10.25 -11.41
C VAL A 273 -8.92 11.56 -11.17
N LEU A 274 -9.40 12.24 -12.23
CA LEU A 274 -10.21 13.45 -12.10
C LEU A 274 -11.52 13.19 -11.36
N GLN A 275 -12.19 12.07 -11.65
CA GLN A 275 -13.39 11.65 -10.93
C GLN A 275 -13.10 11.40 -9.44
N MET A 276 -12.01 10.70 -9.12
CA MET A 276 -11.60 10.44 -7.73
C MET A 276 -11.28 11.72 -6.97
N LYS A 277 -10.52 12.64 -7.59
CA LYS A 277 -10.26 13.97 -7.02
C LYS A 277 -11.52 14.82 -6.85
N SER A 278 -12.56 14.52 -7.63
CA SER A 278 -13.87 15.19 -7.57
C SER A 278 -14.89 14.47 -6.67
N GLY A 279 -14.48 13.42 -5.95
CA GLY A 279 -15.30 12.73 -4.95
C GLY A 279 -15.79 11.32 -5.30
N MET A 280 -15.36 10.73 -6.42
CA MET A 280 -15.60 9.31 -6.69
C MET A 280 -14.83 8.43 -5.69
N ASP A 281 -15.54 7.57 -4.96
CA ASP A 281 -14.92 6.58 -4.08
C ASP A 281 -14.79 5.22 -4.77
N VAL A 282 -13.67 4.53 -4.54
CA VAL A 282 -13.39 3.17 -5.05
C VAL A 282 -14.41 2.16 -4.55
N PHE A 283 -14.80 2.26 -3.29
CA PHE A 283 -15.73 1.36 -2.62
C PHE A 283 -17.16 1.92 -2.61
N SER A 284 -17.55 2.57 -3.71
CA SER A 284 -18.93 2.96 -3.97
C SER A 284 -19.75 1.77 -4.48
N GLY A 285 -20.97 1.63 -3.96
CA GLY A 285 -21.83 0.50 -4.28
C GLY A 285 -22.59 0.64 -5.61
N PRO A 286 -23.21 -0.46 -6.07
CA PRO A 286 -23.40 -1.71 -5.35
C PRO A 286 -22.15 -2.62 -5.37
N ILE A 287 -21.78 -3.15 -4.20
CA ILE A 287 -20.68 -4.13 -4.06
C ILE A 287 -21.22 -5.43 -3.47
N TYR A 288 -20.88 -6.53 -4.14
CA TYR A 288 -21.12 -7.89 -3.67
C TYR A 288 -19.79 -8.60 -3.49
N ASP A 289 -19.69 -9.41 -2.43
CA ASP A 289 -18.56 -10.30 -2.26
C ASP A 289 -18.64 -11.52 -3.18
N ASN A 290 -17.57 -12.30 -3.26
CA ASN A 290 -17.47 -13.52 -4.05
C ASN A 290 -18.39 -14.65 -3.56
N LYS A 291 -19.04 -14.48 -2.40
CA LYS A 291 -20.11 -15.34 -1.86
C LYS A 291 -21.51 -14.77 -2.12
N LYS A 292 -21.62 -13.75 -2.98
CA LYS A 292 -22.87 -13.06 -3.38
C LYS A 292 -23.56 -12.29 -2.25
N LYS A 293 -22.90 -12.07 -1.10
CA LYS A 293 -23.43 -11.21 -0.04
C LYS A 293 -23.19 -9.75 -0.41
N ARG A 294 -24.23 -8.92 -0.29
CA ARG A 294 -24.12 -7.47 -0.49
C ARG A 294 -23.29 -6.85 0.63
N ARG A 295 -22.25 -6.10 0.26
CA ARG A 295 -21.34 -5.40 1.17
C ARG A 295 -21.54 -3.89 1.17
N CYS A 296 -22.03 -3.33 0.07
CA CYS A 296 -22.38 -1.91 -0.07
C CYS A 296 -23.61 -1.78 -0.96
N ALA A 297 -24.62 -1.00 -0.56
CA ALA A 297 -25.80 -0.77 -1.40
C ALA A 297 -25.49 0.24 -2.51
N LYS A 298 -26.37 0.34 -3.51
CA LYS A 298 -26.26 1.35 -4.56
C LYS A 298 -26.28 2.74 -3.93
N ASP A 299 -25.45 3.65 -4.43
CA ASP A 299 -25.33 5.05 -3.98
C ASP A 299 -24.80 5.20 -2.55
N GLU A 300 -24.31 4.12 -1.92
CA GLU A 300 -23.57 4.14 -0.66
C GLU A 300 -22.06 3.99 -0.89
N ILE A 301 -21.27 4.33 0.13
CA ILE A 301 -19.83 4.07 0.18
C ILE A 301 -19.51 3.19 1.39
N VAL A 302 -18.54 2.29 1.25
CA VAL A 302 -17.99 1.56 2.40
C VAL A 302 -17.21 2.55 3.27
N SER A 303 -17.56 2.64 4.56
CA SER A 303 -16.92 3.61 5.45
C SER A 303 -15.45 3.28 5.71
N ASP A 304 -14.65 4.31 5.96
CA ASP A 304 -13.23 4.17 6.32
C ASP A 304 -12.99 3.18 7.47
N GLN A 305 -13.89 3.17 8.45
CA GLN A 305 -13.85 2.24 9.57
C GLN A 305 -13.90 0.79 9.10
N ILE A 306 -14.82 0.45 8.19
CA ILE A 306 -14.91 -0.90 7.62
C ILE A 306 -13.66 -1.21 6.78
N LEU A 307 -13.18 -0.25 5.99
CA LEU A 307 -11.99 -0.42 5.16
C LEU A 307 -10.72 -0.69 5.99
N ARG A 308 -10.63 -0.17 7.22
CA ARG A 308 -9.49 -0.36 8.11
C ARG A 308 -9.58 -1.61 8.95
N ASP A 309 -10.77 -1.93 9.44
CA ASP A 309 -10.90 -2.86 10.56
C ASP A 309 -11.68 -4.13 10.20
N SER A 310 -12.45 -4.12 9.11
CA SER A 310 -13.43 -5.17 8.79
C SER A 310 -13.44 -5.56 7.30
N MET A 311 -12.25 -5.64 6.68
CA MET A 311 -12.09 -6.07 5.29
C MET A 311 -11.65 -7.54 5.23
N ASP A 312 -12.46 -8.43 5.81
CA ASP A 312 -12.25 -9.88 5.88
C ASP A 312 -12.94 -10.66 4.73
N TRP A 313 -13.27 -9.95 3.65
CA TRP A 313 -14.07 -10.45 2.54
C TRP A 313 -13.50 -9.98 1.21
N PHE A 314 -13.83 -10.70 0.13
CA PHE A 314 -13.33 -10.41 -1.21
C PHE A 314 -14.46 -10.11 -2.18
N VAL A 315 -14.30 -9.10 -3.04
CA VAL A 315 -15.29 -8.72 -4.06
C VAL A 315 -15.51 -9.85 -5.08
N LYS A 316 -16.68 -9.85 -5.73
CA LYS A 316 -16.95 -10.71 -6.89
C LYS A 316 -15.79 -10.63 -7.90
N GLY A 317 -15.34 -11.78 -8.40
CA GLY A 317 -14.23 -11.89 -9.35
C GLY A 317 -12.91 -12.35 -8.72
N VAL A 318 -12.76 -12.18 -7.40
CA VAL A 318 -11.61 -12.70 -6.65
C VAL A 318 -11.80 -14.20 -6.35
N VAL A 319 -10.76 -14.97 -6.66
CA VAL A 319 -10.62 -16.41 -6.42
C VAL A 319 -9.38 -16.61 -5.54
N ILE A 320 -9.56 -17.17 -4.35
CA ILE A 320 -8.42 -17.57 -3.50
C ILE A 320 -7.86 -18.88 -4.09
N TYR A 321 -6.58 -18.86 -4.42
CA TYR A 321 -5.88 -19.94 -5.09
C TYR A 321 -5.03 -20.68 -4.06
N GLU A 322 -5.52 -21.85 -3.63
CA GLU A 322 -4.86 -22.76 -2.70
C GLU A 322 -4.55 -24.05 -3.47
N ASP A 323 -3.45 -24.05 -4.20
CA ASP A 323 -2.91 -25.27 -4.84
C ASP A 323 -2.03 -26.11 -3.89
#